data_AF-A0A8J4UX86-F1
#
_entry.id   AF-A0A8J4UX86-F1
#
_cell.length_a   1.000
_cell.length_b   1.000
_cell.length_c   1.000
_cell.angle_alpha   90.00
_cell.angle_beta   90.00
_cell.angle_gamma   90.00
#
_symmetry.space_group_name_H-M   'P 1'
#
loop_
_entity.id
_entity.type
_entity.pdbx_description
1 polymer ?
#
loop_
_entity_poly.entity_id
_entity_poly.type
_entity_poly.pdbx_seq_one_letter_code
_entity_poly.pdbx_strand_id
1 'polypeptide(L)'
;MDEPLFGEQKKQTQVSQIIVGVLVMVFTLFSIAVGVYFGIKNPRHFVLVGTLVVTFLSLALLVRWWRDKEDRIHPKFKYLIAFLVVVTILVGVCINTYVWVKPPPPLVCNGFYITNNKTCLATPSECNGCLLVNIISAVPPIDYLITCGDCSSSSSNATSSAATSGSQ
;
A
#
# COMPACT_ATOMS: atom_id res chain seq x y z
N MET A 1 -53.38 -6.52 -1.90
CA MET A 1 -52.03 -6.27 -2.41
C MET A 1 -51.53 -7.61 -2.89
N ASP A 2 -51.58 -7.83 -4.20
CA ASP A 2 -51.23 -9.11 -4.80
C ASP A 2 -49.73 -9.33 -4.67
N GLU A 3 -49.38 -10.34 -3.87
CA GLU A 3 -48.02 -10.82 -3.75
C GLU A 3 -47.64 -11.45 -5.10
N PRO A 4 -46.49 -11.09 -5.70
CA PRO A 4 -46.12 -11.58 -7.02
C PRO A 4 -45.94 -13.09 -6.99
N LEU A 5 -46.89 -13.79 -7.62
CA LEU A 5 -46.88 -15.24 -7.77
C LEU A 5 -45.79 -15.60 -8.79
N PHE A 6 -44.76 -16.29 -8.32
CA PHE A 6 -43.66 -16.89 -9.10
C PHE A 6 -42.67 -15.92 -9.75
N GLY A 7 -41.64 -15.52 -8.99
CA GLY A 7 -40.25 -15.49 -9.48
C GLY A 7 -39.91 -14.51 -10.60
N GLU A 8 -40.86 -13.71 -11.09
CA GLU A 8 -40.65 -12.74 -12.14
C GLU A 8 -39.73 -11.65 -11.60
N GLN A 9 -38.43 -11.76 -11.91
CA GLN A 9 -37.50 -10.69 -11.59
C GLN A 9 -38.00 -9.43 -12.29
N LYS A 10 -38.33 -8.42 -11.50
CA LYS A 10 -38.70 -7.10 -11.99
C LYS A 10 -37.62 -6.65 -12.98
N LYS A 11 -37.99 -6.35 -14.23
CA LYS A 11 -37.06 -5.94 -15.31
C LYS A 11 -36.08 -4.84 -14.87
N GLN A 12 -36.52 -3.97 -13.95
CA GLN A 12 -35.70 -2.92 -13.33
C GLN A 12 -34.47 -3.47 -12.58
N THR A 13 -34.62 -4.56 -11.82
CA THR A 13 -33.52 -5.15 -11.04
C THR A 13 -32.46 -5.76 -11.96
N GLN A 14 -32.89 -6.43 -13.03
CA GLN A 14 -31.99 -7.03 -14.02
C GLN A 14 -31.12 -5.98 -14.72
N VAL A 15 -31.72 -4.85 -15.10
CA VAL A 15 -30.98 -3.72 -15.71
C VAL A 15 -29.96 -3.15 -14.73
N SER A 16 -30.33 -2.95 -13.46
CA SER A 16 -29.40 -2.42 -12.45
C SER A 16 -28.18 -3.32 -12.23
N GLN A 17 -28.36 -4.64 -12.24
CA GLN A 17 -27.27 -5.60 -12.07
C GLN A 17 -26.30 -5.57 -13.25
N ILE A 18 -26.81 -5.44 -14.48
CA ILE A 18 -25.98 -5.32 -15.68
C ILE A 18 -25.13 -4.05 -15.61
N ILE A 19 -25.73 -2.91 -15.26
CA ILE A 19 -25.00 -1.63 -15.16
C ILE A 19 -23.88 -1.72 -14.12
N VAL A 20 -24.18 -2.25 -12.92
CA VAL A 20 -23.16 -2.43 -11.87
C VAL A 20 -22.05 -3.38 -12.33
N GLY A 21 -22.40 -4.48 -12.99
CA GLY A 21 -21.43 -5.43 -13.51
C GLY A 21 -20.48 -4.81 -14.55
N VAL A 22 -21.01 -4.00 -15.47
CA VAL A 22 -20.21 -3.29 -16.48
C VAL A 22 -19.29 -2.27 -15.82
N LEU A 23 -19.79 -1.49 -14.84
CA LEU A 23 -18.97 -0.51 -14.11
C LEU A 23 -17.81 -1.18 -13.37
N VAL A 24 -18.08 -2.28 -12.67
CA VAL A 24 -17.04 -3.06 -11.97
C VAL A 24 -16.03 -3.64 -12.96
N MET A 25 -16.49 -4.17 -14.10
CA MET A 25 -15.58 -4.67 -15.14
C MET A 25 -14.65 -3.56 -15.65
N VAL A 26 -15.17 -2.40 -16.03
CA VAL A 26 -14.36 -1.27 -16.53
C VAL A 26 -13.36 -0.81 -15.47
N PHE A 27 -13.80 -0.66 -14.21
CA PHE A 27 -12.93 -0.27 -13.10
C PHE A 27 -11.81 -1.28 -12.82
N THR A 28 -12.11 -2.57 -12.85
CA THR A 28 -11.10 -3.63 -12.66
C THR A 28 -10.09 -3.68 -13.80
N LEU A 29 -10.53 -3.57 -15.06
CA LEU A 29 -9.63 -3.51 -16.21
C LEU A 29 -8.70 -2.30 -16.15
N PHE A 30 -9.23 -1.13 -15.77
CA PHE A 30 -8.41 0.06 -15.54
C PHE A 30 -7.37 -0.17 -14.44
N SER A 31 -7.77 -0.74 -13.30
CA SER A 31 -6.87 -1.02 -12.18
C SER A 31 -5.79 -2.04 -12.52
N ILE A 32 -6.11 -3.05 -13.33
CA ILE A 32 -5.15 -4.03 -13.86
C ILE A 32 -4.15 -3.33 -14.79
N ALA A 33 -4.62 -2.51 -15.74
CA ALA A 33 -3.76 -1.81 -16.69
C ALA A 33 -2.76 -0.89 -15.98
N VAL A 34 -3.23 -0.11 -15.00
CA VAL A 34 -2.38 0.75 -14.16
C VAL A 34 -1.39 -0.09 -13.35
N GLY A 35 -1.87 -1.14 -12.69
CA GLY A 35 -1.02 -2.02 -11.88
C GLY A 35 0.07 -2.71 -12.70
N VAL A 36 -0.23 -3.17 -13.91
CA VAL A 36 0.75 -3.78 -14.83
C VAL A 36 1.77 -2.73 -15.30
N TYR A 37 1.31 -1.55 -15.72
CA TYR A 37 2.18 -0.48 -16.19
C TYR A 37 3.21 -0.06 -15.14
N PHE A 38 2.79 0.13 -13.88
CA PHE A 38 3.70 0.47 -12.78
C PHE A 38 4.44 -0.75 -12.20
N GLY A 39 3.90 -1.96 -12.36
CA GLY A 39 4.49 -3.19 -11.83
C GLY A 39 5.73 -3.66 -12.56
N ILE A 40 5.93 -3.25 -13.81
CA ILE A 40 7.19 -3.48 -14.53
C ILE A 40 8.37 -2.82 -13.80
N LYS A 41 8.14 -1.69 -13.10
CA LYS A 41 9.20 -0.94 -12.42
C LYS A 41 9.51 -1.45 -11.01
N ASN A 42 8.51 -1.93 -10.26
CA ASN A 42 8.75 -2.54 -8.95
C ASN A 42 8.03 -3.88 -8.81
N PRO A 43 8.75 -4.98 -8.52
CA PRO A 43 8.17 -6.33 -8.46
C PRO A 43 7.11 -6.49 -7.35
N ARG A 44 7.12 -5.62 -6.34
CA ARG A 44 6.11 -5.62 -5.26
C ARG A 44 4.69 -5.34 -5.77
N HIS A 45 4.53 -4.53 -6.82
CA HIS A 45 3.20 -4.27 -7.39
C HIS A 45 2.65 -5.49 -8.14
N PHE A 46 3.50 -6.41 -8.59
CA PHE A 46 3.08 -7.58 -9.37
C PHE A 46 2.21 -8.53 -8.53
N VAL A 47 2.52 -8.68 -7.24
CA VAL A 47 1.72 -9.49 -6.31
C VAL A 47 0.32 -8.91 -6.15
N LEU A 48 0.20 -7.57 -6.02
CA LEU A 48 -1.09 -6.91 -5.90
C LEU A 48 -1.94 -7.10 -7.17
N VAL A 49 -1.35 -6.95 -8.35
CA VAL A 49 -2.03 -7.21 -9.62
C VAL A 49 -2.48 -8.67 -9.72
N GLY A 50 -1.62 -9.61 -9.34
CA GLY A 50 -1.93 -11.04 -9.28
C GLY A 50 -3.15 -11.32 -8.39
N THR A 51 -3.19 -10.73 -7.18
CA THR A 51 -4.35 -10.88 -6.29
C THR A 51 -5.63 -10.30 -6.87
N LEU A 52 -5.56 -9.16 -7.56
CA LEU A 52 -6.72 -8.57 -8.23
C LEU A 52 -7.23 -9.46 -9.36
N VAL A 53 -6.34 -10.02 -10.19
CA VAL A 53 -6.69 -10.93 -11.29
C VAL A 53 -7.32 -12.21 -10.76
N VAL A 54 -6.74 -12.84 -9.73
CA VAL A 54 -7.30 -14.04 -9.10
C VAL A 54 -8.68 -13.76 -8.50
N THR A 55 -8.83 -12.62 -7.80
CA THR A 55 -10.12 -12.21 -7.23
C THR A 55 -11.16 -11.95 -8.32
N PHE A 56 -10.79 -11.28 -9.41
CA PHE A 56 -11.68 -11.03 -10.54
C PHE A 56 -12.09 -12.32 -11.26
N LEU A 57 -11.16 -13.26 -11.48
CA LEU A 57 -11.47 -14.58 -12.05
C LEU A 57 -12.39 -15.38 -11.13
N SER A 58 -12.17 -15.34 -9.81
CA SER A 58 -13.06 -15.99 -8.85
C SER A 58 -14.48 -15.41 -8.93
N LEU A 59 -14.61 -14.07 -9.04
CA LEU A 59 -15.89 -13.41 -9.25
C LEU A 59 -16.55 -13.82 -10.56
N ALA A 60 -15.80 -13.85 -11.66
CA ALA A 60 -16.31 -14.27 -12.96
C ALA A 60 -16.81 -15.72 -12.96
N LEU A 61 -16.08 -16.64 -12.31
CA LEU A 61 -16.49 -18.03 -12.14
C LEU A 61 -17.76 -18.15 -11.29
N LEU A 62 -17.86 -17.40 -10.19
CA LEU A 62 -19.06 -17.39 -9.35
C LEU A 62 -20.27 -16.83 -10.09
N VAL A 63 -20.10 -15.76 -10.87
CA VAL A 63 -21.17 -15.17 -11.67
C VAL A 63 -21.62 -16.12 -12.77
N ARG A 64 -20.67 -16.78 -13.45
CA ARG A 64 -20.98 -17.83 -14.43
C ARG A 64 -21.76 -18.97 -13.80
N TRP A 65 -21.27 -19.49 -12.68
CA TRP A 65 -21.93 -20.57 -11.96
C TRP A 65 -23.33 -20.18 -11.44
N TRP A 66 -23.49 -18.92 -11.05
CA TRP A 66 -24.78 -18.37 -10.63
C TRP A 66 -25.77 -18.30 -11.80
N ARG A 67 -25.32 -17.90 -13.00
CA ARG A 67 -26.17 -17.91 -14.20
C ARG A 67 -26.55 -19.31 -14.65
N ASP A 68 -25.69 -20.31 -14.50
CA ASP A 68 -25.96 -21.68 -14.97
C ASP A 68 -27.00 -22.43 -14.10
N LYS A 69 -27.31 -21.95 -12.88
CA LYS A 69 -28.27 -22.60 -11.97
C LYS A 69 -29.45 -21.67 -11.66
N GLU A 70 -30.34 -21.50 -12.63
CA GLU A 70 -31.40 -20.48 -12.59
C GLU A 70 -32.48 -20.67 -11.51
N ASP A 71 -32.73 -21.86 -10.94
CA ASP A 71 -33.98 -22.04 -10.15
C ASP A 71 -33.88 -22.56 -8.70
N ARG A 72 -32.70 -22.88 -8.16
CA ARG A 72 -32.59 -23.42 -6.76
C ARG A 72 -31.45 -22.86 -5.92
N ILE A 73 -30.88 -21.71 -6.30
CA ILE A 73 -29.78 -21.13 -5.52
C ILE A 73 -30.32 -20.42 -4.26
N HIS A 74 -29.80 -20.82 -3.09
CA HIS A 74 -30.07 -20.18 -1.82
C HIS A 74 -29.70 -18.67 -1.84
N PRO A 75 -30.50 -17.79 -1.19
CA PRO A 75 -30.25 -16.35 -1.15
C PRO A 75 -28.90 -15.98 -0.50
N LYS A 76 -28.33 -16.87 0.32
CA LYS A 76 -26.99 -16.71 0.91
C LYS A 76 -25.89 -16.54 -0.14
N PHE A 77 -26.05 -17.16 -1.33
CA PHE A 77 -25.06 -17.05 -2.41
C PHE A 77 -25.02 -15.63 -3.01
N LYS A 78 -26.15 -14.91 -3.01
CA LYS A 78 -26.22 -13.52 -3.51
C LYS A 78 -25.38 -12.57 -2.65
N TYR A 79 -25.42 -12.75 -1.33
CA TYR A 79 -24.59 -11.97 -0.41
C TYR A 79 -23.10 -12.24 -0.61
N LEU A 80 -22.73 -13.48 -0.94
CA LEU A 80 -21.35 -13.83 -1.21
C LEU A 80 -20.82 -13.16 -2.48
N ILE A 81 -21.61 -13.13 -3.57
CA ILE A 81 -21.26 -12.38 -4.78
C ILE A 81 -21.14 -10.88 -4.48
N ALA A 82 -22.11 -10.31 -3.75
CA ALA A 82 -22.09 -8.90 -3.37
C ALA A 82 -20.84 -8.55 -2.54
N PHE A 83 -20.49 -9.39 -1.57
CA PHE A 83 -19.27 -9.24 -0.77
C PHE A 83 -18.01 -9.32 -1.64
N LEU A 84 -17.97 -10.26 -2.59
CA LEU A 84 -16.82 -10.43 -3.49
C LEU A 84 -16.65 -9.23 -4.43
N VAL A 85 -17.75 -8.63 -4.91
CA VAL A 85 -17.73 -7.35 -5.65
C VAL A 85 -17.13 -6.23 -4.79
N VAL A 86 -17.57 -6.08 -3.53
CA VAL A 86 -17.03 -5.07 -2.61
C VAL A 86 -15.53 -5.29 -2.37
N VAL A 87 -15.11 -6.53 -2.13
CA VAL A 87 -13.68 -6.87 -1.97
C VAL A 87 -12.89 -6.51 -3.24
N THR A 88 -13.44 -6.79 -4.42
CA THR A 88 -12.79 -6.47 -5.71
C THR A 88 -12.59 -4.97 -5.87
N ILE A 89 -13.60 -4.15 -5.51
CA ILE A 89 -13.51 -2.69 -5.51
C ILE A 89 -12.45 -2.22 -4.51
N LEU A 90 -12.46 -2.73 -3.27
CA LEU A 90 -11.47 -2.38 -2.25
C LEU A 90 -10.04 -2.70 -2.69
N VAL A 91 -9.79 -3.88 -3.28
CA VAL A 91 -8.48 -4.24 -3.82
C VAL A 91 -8.06 -3.29 -4.94
N GLY A 92 -8.99 -2.92 -5.84
CA GLY A 92 -8.73 -1.91 -6.87
C GLY A 92 -8.36 -0.54 -6.29
N VAL A 93 -9.06 -0.10 -5.24
CA VAL A 93 -8.72 1.15 -4.51
C VAL A 93 -7.34 1.05 -3.84
N CYS A 94 -7.01 -0.08 -3.22
CA CYS A 94 -5.68 -0.31 -2.64
C CYS A 94 -4.56 -0.21 -3.68
N ILE A 95 -4.77 -0.78 -4.88
CA ILE A 95 -3.79 -0.68 -5.98
C ILE A 95 -3.65 0.78 -6.43
N ASN A 96 -4.76 1.47 -6.64
CA ASN A 96 -4.74 2.87 -7.07
C ASN A 96 -4.05 3.75 -6.02
N THR A 97 -4.48 3.71 -4.77
CA THR A 97 -3.85 4.47 -3.68
C THR A 97 -2.35 4.20 -3.60
N TYR A 98 -1.93 2.95 -3.70
CA TYR A 98 -0.51 2.61 -3.67
C TYR A 98 0.30 3.16 -4.87
N VAL A 99 -0.31 3.23 -6.06
CA VAL A 99 0.33 3.80 -7.26
C VAL A 99 0.37 5.33 -7.22
N TRP A 100 -0.70 5.97 -6.73
CA TRP A 100 -0.86 7.42 -6.74
C TRP A 100 -0.21 8.12 -5.54
N VAL A 101 0.09 7.39 -4.47
CA VAL A 101 0.88 7.93 -3.35
C VAL A 101 2.28 8.24 -3.86
N LYS A 102 2.53 9.53 -4.09
CA LYS A 102 3.87 10.02 -4.36
C LYS A 102 4.74 9.68 -3.15
N PRO A 103 5.91 9.04 -3.34
CA PRO A 103 6.86 8.93 -2.24
C PRO A 103 7.13 10.34 -1.71
N PRO A 104 7.29 10.51 -0.37
CA PRO A 104 7.71 11.79 0.16
C PRO A 104 8.96 12.23 -0.62
N PRO A 105 9.09 13.53 -0.95
CA PRO A 105 10.27 14.02 -1.63
C PRO A 105 11.49 13.50 -0.87
N PRO A 106 12.55 13.05 -1.58
CA PRO A 106 13.75 12.61 -0.90
C PRO A 106 14.17 13.75 0.04
N LEU A 107 14.34 13.45 1.33
CA LEU A 107 14.85 14.44 2.26
C LEU A 107 16.23 14.85 1.74
N VAL A 108 16.33 16.06 1.19
CA VAL A 108 17.61 16.63 0.77
C VAL A 108 18.36 16.94 2.05
N CYS A 109 19.23 16.00 2.43
CA CYS A 109 19.95 16.10 3.67
C CYS A 109 21.23 16.92 3.46
N ASN A 110 21.17 18.20 3.79
CA ASN A 110 22.35 19.05 3.88
C ASN A 110 23.04 18.80 5.23
N GLY A 111 23.59 17.60 5.41
CA GLY A 111 24.28 17.22 6.64
C GLY A 111 24.38 15.72 6.86
N PHE A 112 24.30 15.29 8.11
CA PHE A 112 24.52 13.89 8.51
C PHE A 112 23.20 13.10 8.48
N TYR A 113 23.19 12.00 7.73
CA TYR A 113 22.07 11.08 7.67
C TYR A 113 22.32 9.86 8.58
N ILE A 114 21.46 9.68 9.58
CA ILE A 114 21.53 8.53 10.48
C ILE A 114 20.66 7.41 9.91
N THR A 115 21.31 6.34 9.41
CA THR A 115 20.65 5.18 8.79
C THR A 115 19.70 4.45 9.74
N ASN A 116 20.03 4.38 11.03
CA ASN A 116 19.22 3.68 12.03
C ASN A 116 17.82 4.29 12.22
N ASN A 117 17.73 5.62 12.29
CA ASN A 117 16.47 6.32 12.55
C ASN A 117 15.87 7.00 11.31
N LYS A 118 16.55 6.92 10.16
CA LYS A 118 16.19 7.63 8.93
C LYS A 118 16.00 9.13 9.14
N THR A 119 16.72 9.71 10.09
CA THR A 119 16.69 11.13 10.40
C THR A 119 17.84 11.83 9.69
N CYS A 120 17.51 12.99 9.12
CA CYS A 120 18.52 13.90 8.59
C CYS A 120 18.78 14.99 9.62
N LEU A 121 20.04 15.19 9.97
CA LEU A 121 20.49 16.32 10.78
C LEU A 121 21.14 17.35 9.87
N ALA A 122 20.57 18.56 9.85
CA ALA A 122 21.15 19.68 9.12
C ALA A 122 22.49 20.06 9.77
N THR A 123 23.55 20.18 8.96
CA THR A 123 24.81 20.73 9.43
C THR A 123 24.68 22.25 9.54
N PRO A 124 25.10 22.87 10.67
CA PRO A 124 25.20 24.32 10.75
C PRO A 124 26.17 24.81 9.67
N SER A 125 25.74 25.78 8.86
CA SER A 125 26.48 26.27 7.69
C SER A 125 27.77 27.03 8.03
N GLU A 126 27.99 27.38 9.30
CA GLU A 126 29.09 28.25 9.76
C GLU A 126 30.05 27.54 10.74
N CYS A 127 30.19 26.23 10.63
CA CYS A 127 31.11 25.47 11.48
C CYS A 127 32.52 25.43 10.86
N ASN A 128 33.40 26.38 11.22
CA ASN A 128 34.81 26.37 10.79
C ASN A 128 35.69 25.35 11.56
N GLY A 129 35.08 24.34 12.19
CA GLY A 129 35.74 23.42 13.12
C GLY A 129 35.13 22.02 13.15
N CYS A 130 35.35 21.30 14.25
CA CYS A 130 34.89 19.92 14.42
C CYS A 130 33.43 19.90 14.85
N LEU A 131 32.68 18.94 14.32
CA LEU A 131 31.28 18.73 14.64
C LEU A 131 31.18 17.71 15.78
N LEU A 132 30.67 18.13 16.93
CA LEU A 132 30.42 17.26 18.07
C LEU A 132 28.95 16.83 18.05
N VAL A 133 28.74 15.51 17.95
CA VAL A 133 27.41 14.89 18.00
C VAL A 133 27.22 14.28 19.38
N ASN A 134 26.42 14.92 20.23
CA ASN A 134 26.05 14.40 21.54
C ASN A 134 24.66 13.78 21.51
N ILE A 135 24.50 12.61 22.11
CA ILE A 135 23.21 11.96 22.29
C ILE A 135 22.58 12.55 23.56
N ILE A 136 21.46 13.26 23.43
CA ILE A 136 20.77 13.89 24.57
C ILE A 136 19.89 12.87 25.30
N SER A 137 19.22 12.01 24.53
CA SER A 137 18.29 11.01 25.07
C SER A 137 18.45 9.70 24.30
N ALA A 138 18.69 8.61 25.03
CA ALA A 138 18.72 7.25 24.46
C ALA A 138 17.32 6.61 24.36
N VAL A 139 16.26 7.33 24.76
CA VAL A 139 14.89 6.84 24.70
C VAL A 139 14.27 7.29 23.38
N PRO A 140 13.66 6.39 22.58
CA PRO A 140 13.07 6.76 21.30
C PRO A 140 11.92 7.77 21.46
N PRO A 141 11.87 8.85 20.65
CA PRO A 141 12.83 9.22 19.60
C PRO A 141 14.18 9.69 20.16
N ILE A 142 15.28 9.15 19.62
CA ILE A 142 16.64 9.52 20.05
C ILE A 142 16.91 10.96 19.60
N ASP A 143 17.13 11.85 20.57
CA ASP A 143 17.45 13.24 20.32
C ASP A 143 18.97 13.44 20.28
N TYR A 144 19.44 14.12 19.24
CA TYR A 144 20.84 14.44 19.02
C TYR A 144 21.05 15.95 19.11
N LEU A 145 22.07 16.38 19.86
CA LEU A 145 22.55 17.75 19.87
C LEU A 145 23.81 17.84 19.02
N ILE A 146 23.75 18.65 17.97
CA ILE A 146 24.93 18.99 17.17
C ILE A 146 25.47 20.32 17.68
N THR A 147 26.75 20.33 18.05
CA THR A 147 27.47 21.54 18.45
C THR A 147 28.77 21.68 17.69
N CYS A 148 29.18 22.92 17.42
CA CYS A 148 30.49 23.24 16.86
C CYS A 148 31.52 23.32 17.99
N GLY A 149 32.65 22.64 17.85
CA GLY A 149 33.75 22.68 18.81
C GLY A 149 35.11 22.81 18.12
N ASP A 150 36.09 23.31 18.87
CA ASP A 150 37.47 23.40 18.40
C ASP A 150 38.09 22.00 18.29
N CYS A 151 38.66 21.68 17.12
CA CYS A 151 39.31 20.38 16.86
C CYS A 151 40.59 20.15 17.68
N SER A 152 41.01 21.12 18.48
CA SER A 152 42.34 21.20 19.09
C SER A 152 42.58 20.19 20.23
N SER A 153 41.54 19.50 20.73
CA SER A 153 41.66 18.73 21.98
C SER A 153 41.02 17.32 21.99
N SER A 154 40.76 16.69 20.84
CA SER A 154 40.18 15.33 20.79
C SER A 154 41.23 14.24 20.53
N SER A 155 42.19 14.09 21.44
CA SER A 155 42.99 12.87 21.60
C SER A 155 42.61 12.19 22.91
N SER A 156 41.42 11.59 22.97
CA SER A 156 41.06 10.70 24.07
C SER A 156 39.95 9.74 23.66
N ASN A 157 40.38 8.56 23.19
CA ASN A 157 39.78 7.26 23.46
C ASN A 157 38.24 7.19 23.50
N ALA A 158 37.56 7.51 22.40
CA ALA A 158 36.27 6.91 22.13
C ALA A 158 36.50 5.61 21.37
N THR A 159 36.89 4.56 22.09
CA THR A 159 36.90 3.18 21.57
C THR A 159 35.46 2.80 21.24
N SER A 160 35.07 3.02 19.99
CA SER A 160 33.81 2.52 19.43
C SER A 160 33.92 1.01 19.23
N SER A 161 33.68 0.26 20.30
CA SER A 161 33.39 -1.17 20.24
C SER A 161 32.02 -1.38 19.58
N ALA A 162 31.99 -1.46 18.25
CA ALA A 162 30.83 -1.96 17.52
C ALA A 162 31.22 -2.52 16.14
N ALA A 163 32.14 -3.50 16.13
CA ALA A 163 32.10 -4.60 15.18
C ALA A 163 31.37 -5.74 15.91
N THR A 164 30.29 -6.32 15.39
CA THR A 164 30.43 -7.42 14.43
C THR A 164 29.07 -7.67 13.77
N SER A 165 29.11 -7.70 12.44
CA SER A 165 28.06 -8.20 11.57
C SER A 165 27.97 -9.73 11.67
N GLY A 166 26.77 -10.29 11.53
CA GLY A 166 26.64 -11.66 11.01
C GLY A 166 25.62 -12.52 11.75
N SER A 167 24.40 -12.57 11.23
CA SER A 167 23.55 -13.76 11.33
C SER A 167 22.67 -13.80 10.08
N GLN A 168 22.77 -14.93 9.38
CA GLN A 168 22.03 -15.32 8.19
C GLN A 168 20.53 -15.43 8.46
#